data_AF-A0A965AFP8-F1
#
_entry.id   AF-A0A965AFP8-F1
#
_cell.length_a   1.000
_cell.length_b   1.000
_cell.length_c   1.000
_cell.angle_alpha   90.00
_cell.angle_beta   90.00
_cell.angle_gamma   90.00
#
_symmetry.space_group_name_H-M   'P 1'
#
loop_
_entity.id
_entity.type
_entity.pdbx_description
1 polymer ?
#
loop_
_entity_poly.entity_id
_entity_poly.type
_entity_poly.pdbx_seq_one_letter_code
_entity_poly.pdbx_strand_id
1 'polypeptide(L)'
;MNAKILHVGRIPNARRYLNAMTRICCGVGLITAILAFVAPMTGQAQSPNIYAVTGIEVDKTSDTAARARQEAIVEAHHRAFRKLMARLVPADQIQSVAQPAHADIEAMVLSFGIDEEKTSRVRYIGTLRFQFRRADVRRFLRNAGVGFAETRSKPVLLLPVLDSGGAKLLWDDPNPWFDAWNAVPPSGGLVPLRLPVGDLADIRDISAEQAAAGSKAQIDTIGERYGAATVVIAEAVVDLVTVSGQRNVNLSLRYLGGPWSDRTGIRIFRIGESETDADALARIALETSRQIEEDWKRDNVLRLDSRDTLIADFALNELREWVEMRRRLREIAFLQNVQLVTISRTQATLRLTYFGNPTQLRTALAQRDLVLERGAVNWILRDERTPSPQPETTSQQLPAAEPVEPASTSGQVPAAGGAPR
;
A
#
# COMPACT_ATOMS: atom_id res chain seq x y z
N MET A 1 -63.26 22.97 -30.00
CA MET A 1 -63.78 24.23 -29.41
C MET A 1 -64.72 23.87 -28.25
N ASN A 2 -64.76 24.74 -27.23
CA ASN A 2 -65.62 24.74 -26.02
C ASN A 2 -65.04 24.19 -24.71
N ALA A 3 -64.25 25.09 -24.10
CA ALA A 3 -64.34 25.61 -22.73
C ALA A 3 -65.37 25.01 -21.73
N LYS A 4 -64.83 24.62 -20.57
CA LYS A 4 -64.99 25.25 -19.22
C LYS A 4 -66.42 25.46 -18.67
N ILE A 5 -66.65 24.89 -17.47
CA ILE A 5 -67.14 25.49 -16.20
C ILE A 5 -68.05 24.50 -15.45
N LEU A 6 -67.71 24.20 -14.19
CA LEU A 6 -68.64 24.29 -13.05
C LEU A 6 -67.85 24.19 -11.73
N HIS A 7 -68.24 25.04 -10.79
CA HIS A 7 -67.53 25.34 -9.54
C HIS A 7 -68.47 25.06 -8.36
N VAL A 8 -67.90 24.45 -7.31
CA VAL A 8 -68.20 24.60 -5.86
C VAL A 8 -69.48 23.99 -5.25
N GLY A 9 -69.25 23.21 -4.18
CA GLY A 9 -70.24 22.90 -3.13
C GLY A 9 -69.62 22.25 -1.88
N ARG A 10 -69.24 23.09 -0.90
CA ARG A 10 -69.06 22.97 0.59
C ARG A 10 -68.75 21.64 1.33
N ILE A 11 -67.90 21.83 2.36
CA ILE A 11 -67.39 20.99 3.47
C ILE A 11 -68.50 20.65 4.52
N PRO A 12 -68.36 19.62 5.38
CA PRO A 12 -67.73 19.82 6.70
C PRO A 12 -66.88 18.64 7.27
N ASN A 13 -65.95 19.02 8.16
CA ASN A 13 -65.08 18.18 9.00
C ASN A 13 -65.84 17.29 10.00
N ALA A 14 -65.29 16.12 10.34
CA ALA A 14 -65.39 15.56 11.70
C ALA A 14 -64.33 14.47 11.95
N ARG A 15 -63.37 14.80 12.82
CA ARG A 15 -62.53 13.83 13.56
C ARG A 15 -63.43 12.90 14.38
N ARG A 16 -63.27 11.58 14.22
CA ARG A 16 -63.58 10.53 15.20
C ARG A 16 -63.16 9.21 14.56
N TYR A 17 -62.32 8.44 15.22
CA TYR A 17 -62.37 6.98 15.37
C TYR A 17 -61.07 6.57 16.07
N LEU A 18 -61.06 6.87 17.37
CA LEU A 18 -60.16 6.32 18.37
C LEU A 18 -60.58 4.85 18.52
N ASN A 19 -59.81 3.92 17.97
CA ASN A 19 -60.12 2.49 18.07
C ASN A 19 -59.76 1.99 19.46
N ALA A 20 -60.81 1.72 20.23
CA ALA A 20 -60.75 1.06 21.52
C ALA A 20 -60.51 -0.45 21.35
N MET A 21 -59.47 -0.87 22.05
CA MET A 21 -58.99 -2.21 22.38
C MET A 21 -60.00 -2.96 23.27
N THR A 22 -60.40 -4.20 22.92
CA THR A 22 -60.81 -5.35 23.78
C THR A 22 -61.52 -6.40 22.90
N ARG A 23 -61.38 -7.74 22.97
CA ARG A 23 -60.84 -8.75 23.90
C ARG A 23 -60.55 -10.06 23.12
N ILE A 24 -59.38 -10.68 23.32
CA ILE A 24 -59.13 -11.95 24.06
C ILE A 24 -59.77 -13.21 23.44
N CYS A 25 -58.94 -14.09 22.87
CA CYS A 25 -58.85 -15.55 23.14
C CYS A 25 -58.20 -16.27 21.97
N CYS A 26 -56.91 -16.61 22.11
CA CYS A 26 -56.30 -17.90 21.75
C CYS A 26 -54.79 -17.74 21.80
N GLY A 27 -54.22 -18.04 22.96
CA GLY A 27 -52.78 -18.15 23.14
C GLY A 27 -52.27 -19.47 22.60
N VAL A 28 -51.25 -19.42 21.75
CA VAL A 28 -50.12 -20.33 21.69
C VAL A 28 -48.99 -19.57 20.99
N GLY A 29 -47.85 -19.42 21.64
CA GLY A 29 -46.56 -19.21 20.98
C GLY A 29 -46.21 -17.76 20.61
N LEU A 30 -45.60 -17.02 21.55
CA LEU A 30 -44.66 -15.97 21.18
C LEU A 30 -43.60 -15.77 22.27
N ILE A 31 -42.70 -16.75 22.38
CA ILE A 31 -41.33 -16.47 22.84
C ILE A 31 -40.64 -15.79 21.64
N THR A 32 -40.88 -14.49 21.46
CA THR A 32 -40.11 -13.67 20.51
C THR A 32 -38.79 -13.33 21.18
N ALA A 33 -37.79 -14.12 20.83
CA ALA A 33 -36.38 -13.85 21.06
C ALA A 33 -36.04 -12.41 20.64
N ILE A 34 -35.36 -11.70 21.54
CA ILE A 34 -34.56 -10.52 21.22
C ILE A 34 -33.44 -10.99 20.29
N LEU A 35 -33.70 -11.03 18.99
CA LEU A 35 -32.68 -11.11 17.96
C LEU A 35 -32.15 -9.69 17.77
N ALA A 36 -31.12 -9.37 18.54
CA ALA A 36 -30.24 -8.25 18.24
C ALA A 36 -29.73 -8.45 16.81
N PHE A 37 -30.20 -7.59 15.90
CA PHE A 37 -29.70 -7.50 14.54
C PHE A 37 -28.31 -6.87 14.60
N VAL A 38 -27.31 -7.65 15.02
CA VAL A 38 -25.91 -7.33 14.81
C VAL A 38 -25.66 -7.55 13.33
N ALA A 39 -25.97 -6.55 12.52
CA ALA A 39 -25.47 -6.52 11.16
C ALA A 39 -23.93 -6.58 11.27
N PRO A 40 -23.26 -7.56 10.65
CA PRO A 40 -21.82 -7.48 10.54
C PRO A 40 -21.54 -6.22 9.73
N MET A 41 -20.98 -5.20 10.38
CA MET A 41 -20.25 -4.17 9.68
C MET A 41 -19.06 -4.87 9.03
N THR A 42 -19.29 -5.45 7.85
CA THR A 42 -18.20 -5.72 6.92
C THR A 42 -17.71 -4.34 6.49
N GLY A 43 -16.83 -3.75 7.28
CA GLY A 43 -15.91 -2.74 6.81
C GLY A 43 -15.15 -3.39 5.67
N GLN A 44 -15.64 -3.21 4.44
CA GLN A 44 -14.79 -3.33 3.27
C GLN A 44 -13.70 -2.30 3.54
N ALA A 45 -12.53 -2.77 3.96
CA ALA A 45 -11.32 -1.98 3.89
C ALA A 45 -11.17 -1.64 2.41
N GLN A 46 -11.77 -0.52 1.98
CA GLN A 46 -11.58 0.02 0.66
C GLN A 46 -10.08 0.27 0.59
N SER A 47 -9.40 -0.52 -0.23
CA SER A 47 -8.04 -0.23 -0.68
C SER A 47 -8.00 1.27 -0.97
N PRO A 48 -7.19 2.07 -0.23
CA PRO A 48 -7.22 3.51 -0.33
C PRO A 48 -7.10 3.92 -1.79
N ASN A 49 -8.15 4.57 -2.27
CA ASN A 49 -8.28 4.86 -3.68
C ASN A 49 -7.25 5.94 -4.03
N ILE A 50 -6.19 5.58 -4.74
CA ILE A 50 -5.09 6.50 -5.10
C ILE A 50 -5.60 7.70 -5.94
N TYR A 51 -6.77 7.56 -6.56
CA TYR A 51 -7.47 8.59 -7.32
C TYR A 51 -8.46 9.42 -6.48
N ALA A 52 -8.58 9.15 -5.18
CA ALA A 52 -9.29 9.98 -4.23
C ALA A 52 -8.34 11.02 -3.63
N VAL A 53 -8.75 12.29 -3.64
CA VAL A 53 -8.02 13.40 -3.04
C VAL A 53 -8.91 14.05 -2.00
N THR A 54 -8.46 14.08 -0.75
CA THR A 54 -9.19 14.63 0.40
C THR A 54 -8.48 15.85 0.97
N GLY A 55 -9.19 16.60 1.83
CA GLY A 55 -8.63 17.74 2.55
C GLY A 55 -8.25 18.89 1.64
N ILE A 56 -9.09 19.20 0.64
CA ILE A 56 -8.90 20.36 -0.22
C ILE A 56 -9.58 21.55 0.42
N GLU A 57 -8.80 22.32 1.16
CA GLU A 57 -9.25 23.54 1.81
C GLU A 57 -9.31 24.69 0.80
N VAL A 58 -10.41 25.45 0.85
CA VAL A 58 -10.63 26.66 0.05
C VAL A 58 -11.26 27.75 0.90
N ASP A 59 -10.87 28.99 0.60
CA ASP A 59 -11.37 30.20 1.23
C ASP A 59 -11.48 31.29 0.17
N LYS A 60 -12.70 31.73 -0.11
CA LYS A 60 -12.98 32.74 -1.13
C LYS A 60 -13.93 33.79 -0.63
N THR A 61 -13.68 35.02 -1.03
CA THR A 61 -14.58 36.15 -0.84
C THR A 61 -14.93 36.74 -2.20
N SER A 62 -16.20 37.10 -2.41
CA SER A 62 -16.72 37.66 -3.64
C SER A 62 -17.95 38.53 -3.36
N ASP A 63 -18.57 39.13 -4.37
CA ASP A 63 -19.72 40.04 -4.20
C ASP A 63 -20.93 39.36 -3.52
N THR A 64 -21.06 38.05 -3.71
CA THR A 64 -22.08 37.22 -3.08
C THR A 64 -21.52 35.88 -2.65
N ALA A 65 -22.14 35.27 -1.64
CA ALA A 65 -21.85 33.90 -1.19
C ALA A 65 -21.87 32.87 -2.33
N ALA A 66 -22.85 32.98 -3.24
CA ALA A 66 -23.01 32.08 -4.37
C ALA A 66 -21.82 32.19 -5.34
N ARG A 67 -21.39 33.42 -5.64
CA ARG A 67 -20.22 33.67 -6.48
C ARG A 67 -18.93 33.19 -5.82
N ALA A 68 -18.74 33.48 -4.53
CA ALA A 68 -17.60 33.01 -3.75
C ALA A 68 -17.52 31.47 -3.74
N ARG A 69 -18.66 30.79 -3.58
CA ARG A 69 -18.75 29.32 -3.65
C ARG A 69 -18.36 28.79 -5.02
N GLN A 70 -18.87 29.39 -6.10
CA GLN A 70 -18.53 28.96 -7.46
C GLN A 70 -17.02 29.10 -7.73
N GLU A 71 -16.43 30.24 -7.38
CA GLU A 71 -14.99 30.50 -7.51
C GLU A 71 -14.16 29.53 -6.64
N ALA A 72 -14.62 29.22 -5.43
CA ALA A 72 -13.97 28.27 -4.54
C ALA A 72 -13.99 26.84 -5.08
N ILE A 73 -15.11 26.39 -5.66
CA ILE A 73 -15.22 25.07 -6.28
C ILE A 73 -14.28 24.94 -7.47
N VAL A 74 -14.19 25.97 -8.32
CA VAL A 74 -13.24 25.97 -9.45
C VAL A 74 -11.80 25.84 -8.94
N GLU A 75 -11.42 26.63 -7.94
CA GLU A 75 -10.09 26.50 -7.33
C GLU A 75 -9.85 25.13 -6.70
N ALA A 76 -10.86 24.56 -6.01
CA ALA A 76 -10.77 23.25 -5.39
C ALA A 76 -10.47 22.16 -6.43
N HIS A 77 -11.10 22.19 -7.60
CA HIS A 77 -10.81 21.25 -8.69
C HIS A 77 -9.35 21.35 -9.15
N HIS A 78 -8.83 22.55 -9.36
CA HIS A 78 -7.42 22.75 -9.75
C HIS A 78 -6.44 22.31 -8.65
N ARG A 79 -6.74 22.59 -7.38
CA ARG A 79 -5.93 22.12 -6.24
C ARG A 79 -5.95 20.59 -6.13
N ALA A 80 -7.13 19.98 -6.25
CA ALA A 80 -7.30 18.53 -6.22
C ALA A 80 -6.54 17.84 -7.35
N PHE A 81 -6.64 18.38 -8.56
CA PHE A 81 -5.91 17.88 -9.73
C PHE A 81 -4.39 17.95 -9.51
N ARG A 82 -3.86 19.11 -9.08
CA ARG A 82 -2.41 19.25 -8.78
C ARG A 82 -1.95 18.26 -7.71
N LYS A 83 -2.73 18.07 -6.65
CA LYS A 83 -2.42 17.11 -5.58
C LYS A 83 -2.43 15.67 -6.09
N LEU A 84 -3.35 15.30 -7.00
CA LEU A 84 -3.33 14.00 -7.66
C LEU A 84 -2.10 13.84 -8.58
N MET A 85 -1.75 14.87 -9.36
CA MET A 85 -0.59 14.81 -10.26
C MET A 85 0.72 14.64 -9.48
N ALA A 86 0.89 15.39 -8.38
CA ALA A 86 2.06 15.25 -7.51
C ALA A 86 2.20 13.84 -6.90
N ARG A 87 1.07 13.16 -6.65
CA ARG A 87 1.04 11.78 -6.16
C ARG A 87 1.41 10.74 -7.22
N LEU A 88 1.01 10.94 -8.48
CA LEU A 88 1.16 9.93 -9.52
C LEU A 88 2.43 10.14 -10.37
N VAL A 89 2.80 11.40 -10.63
CA VAL A 89 3.87 11.75 -11.58
C VAL A 89 5.18 11.95 -10.80
N PRO A 90 6.30 11.34 -11.24
CA PRO A 90 7.62 11.64 -10.71
C PRO A 90 7.94 13.15 -10.76
N ALA A 91 8.60 13.68 -9.73
CA ALA A 91 8.85 15.12 -9.61
C ALA A 91 9.64 15.72 -10.79
N ASP A 92 10.51 14.95 -11.43
CA ASP A 92 11.28 15.35 -12.62
C ASP A 92 10.40 15.51 -13.87
N GLN A 93 9.22 14.88 -13.91
CA GLN A 93 8.27 14.97 -15.02
C GLN A 93 7.08 15.88 -14.74
N ILE A 94 6.90 16.35 -13.50
CA ILE A 94 5.72 17.12 -13.10
C ILE A 94 5.56 18.42 -13.90
N GLN A 95 6.67 19.04 -14.31
CA GLN A 95 6.66 20.26 -15.13
C GLN A 95 6.14 20.02 -16.55
N SER A 96 6.19 18.78 -17.04
CA SER A 96 5.65 18.40 -18.35
C SER A 96 4.13 18.16 -18.32
N VAL A 97 3.53 18.16 -17.12
CA VAL A 97 2.08 17.99 -16.96
C VAL A 97 1.40 19.34 -17.24
N ALA A 98 0.71 19.43 -18.37
CA ALA A 98 -0.11 20.59 -18.68
C ALA A 98 -1.17 20.84 -17.59
N GLN A 99 -1.51 22.12 -17.35
CA GLN A 99 -2.67 22.46 -16.53
C GLN A 99 -3.90 22.59 -17.44
N PRO A 100 -4.82 21.60 -17.42
CA PRO A 100 -6.00 21.64 -18.26
C PRO A 100 -7.01 22.69 -17.74
N ALA A 101 -7.96 23.07 -18.60
CA ALA A 101 -9.04 23.97 -18.21
C ALA A 101 -9.96 23.31 -17.17
N HIS A 102 -10.73 24.12 -16.43
CA HIS A 102 -11.62 23.61 -15.40
C HIS A 102 -12.59 22.53 -15.92
N ALA A 103 -13.18 22.75 -17.11
CA ALA A 103 -14.12 21.80 -17.71
C ALA A 103 -13.48 20.43 -18.01
N ASP A 104 -12.21 20.40 -18.41
CA ASP A 104 -11.48 19.16 -18.65
C ASP A 104 -11.19 18.43 -17.32
N ILE A 105 -10.86 19.18 -16.26
CA ILE A 105 -10.68 18.61 -14.91
C ILE A 105 -12.00 18.02 -14.41
N GLU A 106 -13.10 18.75 -14.55
CA GLU A 106 -14.44 18.32 -14.16
C GLU A 106 -14.84 17.03 -14.89
N ALA A 107 -14.55 16.93 -16.19
CA ALA A 107 -14.80 15.71 -16.97
C ALA A 107 -14.00 14.49 -16.45
N MET A 108 -12.82 14.71 -15.85
CA MET A 108 -12.02 13.68 -15.20
C MET A 108 -12.50 13.32 -13.79
N VAL A 109 -13.41 14.10 -13.18
CA VAL A 109 -13.97 13.82 -11.86
C VAL A 109 -15.12 12.80 -11.99
N LEU A 110 -15.06 11.75 -11.16
CA LEU A 110 -16.14 10.79 -11.00
C LEU A 110 -17.20 11.32 -10.03
N SER A 111 -16.76 11.88 -8.91
CA SER A 111 -17.61 12.50 -7.89
C SER A 111 -16.78 13.46 -7.04
N PHE A 112 -17.39 14.50 -6.50
CA PHE A 112 -16.79 15.31 -5.44
C PHE A 112 -17.77 15.44 -4.27
N GLY A 113 -17.25 15.79 -3.10
CA GLY A 113 -18.02 16.01 -1.88
C GLY A 113 -17.47 17.19 -1.11
N ILE A 114 -18.33 17.79 -0.28
CA ILE A 114 -17.98 18.85 0.66
C ILE A 114 -18.04 18.21 2.05
N ASP A 115 -16.90 18.15 2.71
CA ASP A 115 -16.75 17.55 4.03
C ASP A 115 -17.09 18.58 5.12
N GLU A 116 -16.65 19.83 4.94
CA GLU A 116 -17.00 20.96 5.79
C GLU A 116 -17.38 22.19 4.96
N GLU A 117 -18.40 22.94 5.40
CA GLU A 117 -18.88 24.14 4.72
C GLU A 117 -19.23 25.24 5.73
N LYS A 118 -18.67 26.43 5.53
CA LYS A 118 -19.02 27.65 6.26
C LYS A 118 -19.24 28.78 5.26
N THR A 119 -20.41 29.39 5.32
CA THR A 119 -20.82 30.44 4.39
C THR A 119 -21.28 31.68 5.15
N SER A 120 -20.90 32.85 4.63
CA SER A 120 -21.38 34.17 5.09
C SER A 120 -22.07 34.90 3.92
N ARG A 121 -22.23 36.22 4.00
CA ARG A 121 -22.85 37.00 2.90
C ARG A 121 -21.98 37.07 1.64
N VAL A 122 -20.66 37.09 1.81
CA VAL A 122 -19.66 37.34 0.76
C VAL A 122 -18.52 36.34 0.74
N ARG A 123 -18.37 35.51 1.79
CA ARG A 123 -17.25 34.57 1.95
C ARG A 123 -17.74 33.14 2.07
N TYR A 124 -17.00 32.24 1.42
CA TYR A 124 -17.16 30.79 1.46
C TYR A 124 -15.86 30.16 1.93
N ILE A 125 -15.95 29.29 2.93
CA ILE A 125 -14.85 28.44 3.42
C ILE A 125 -15.35 27.00 3.35
N GLY A 126 -14.53 26.09 2.83
CA GLY A 126 -14.88 24.69 2.85
C GLY A 126 -13.70 23.75 2.68
N THR A 127 -13.93 22.51 3.08
CA THR A 127 -13.01 21.39 2.89
C THR A 127 -13.69 20.40 1.95
N LEU A 128 -13.07 20.13 0.81
CA LEU A 128 -13.62 19.30 -0.24
C LEU A 128 -12.81 18.03 -0.45
N ARG A 129 -13.47 17.02 -1.01
CA ARG A 129 -12.87 15.78 -1.49
C ARG A 129 -13.31 15.47 -2.92
N PHE A 130 -12.43 14.85 -3.67
CA PHE A 130 -12.61 14.52 -5.08
C PHE A 130 -12.26 13.06 -5.33
N GLN A 131 -13.01 12.41 -6.19
CA GLN A 131 -12.70 11.11 -6.74
C GLN A 131 -12.53 11.28 -8.24
N PHE A 132 -11.35 10.97 -8.76
CA PHE A 132 -11.08 11.02 -10.19
C PHE A 132 -11.37 9.69 -10.88
N ARG A 133 -11.77 9.76 -12.15
CA ARG A 133 -11.92 8.61 -13.04
C ARG A 133 -10.53 8.17 -13.50
N ARG A 134 -10.09 7.01 -13.01
CA ARG A 134 -8.79 6.41 -13.36
C ARG A 134 -8.54 6.35 -14.87
N ALA A 135 -9.52 5.93 -15.66
CA ALA A 135 -9.36 5.79 -17.11
C ALA A 135 -9.07 7.12 -17.82
N ASP A 136 -9.73 8.21 -17.39
CA ASP A 136 -9.60 9.53 -18.01
C ASP A 136 -8.28 10.21 -17.62
N VAL A 137 -7.86 10.10 -16.36
CA VAL A 137 -6.54 10.58 -15.92
C VAL A 137 -5.41 9.85 -16.64
N ARG A 138 -5.50 8.52 -16.77
CA ARG A 138 -4.54 7.74 -17.56
C ARG A 138 -4.51 8.15 -19.02
N ARG A 139 -5.65 8.52 -19.60
CA ARG A 139 -5.75 9.01 -20.98
C ARG A 139 -5.09 10.38 -21.11
N PHE A 140 -5.35 11.29 -20.18
CA PHE A 140 -4.74 12.60 -20.11
C PHE A 140 -3.20 12.51 -20.06
N LEU A 141 -2.64 11.76 -19.10
CA LEU A 141 -1.19 11.61 -18.94
C LEU A 141 -0.54 10.92 -20.15
N ARG A 142 -1.20 9.92 -20.73
CA ARG A 142 -0.73 9.26 -21.96
C ARG A 142 -0.69 10.21 -23.15
N ASN A 143 -1.73 11.01 -23.35
CA ASN A 143 -1.79 11.96 -24.47
C ASN A 143 -0.72 13.04 -24.32
N ALA A 144 -0.33 13.36 -23.09
CA ALA A 144 0.78 14.27 -22.78
C ALA A 144 2.16 13.60 -22.84
N GLY A 145 2.25 12.27 -23.04
CA GLY A 145 3.52 11.54 -23.04
C GLY A 145 4.21 11.48 -21.67
N VAL A 146 3.48 11.72 -20.57
CA VAL A 146 4.03 11.76 -19.21
C VAL A 146 3.94 10.39 -18.56
N GLY A 147 5.07 9.90 -18.03
CA GLY A 147 5.14 8.69 -17.22
C GLY A 147 4.56 8.92 -15.82
N PHE A 148 3.89 7.91 -15.27
CA PHE A 148 3.32 7.99 -13.92
C PHE A 148 3.34 6.63 -13.24
N ALA A 149 3.32 6.63 -11.91
CA ALA A 149 3.19 5.46 -11.07
C ALA A 149 1.80 5.41 -10.44
N GLU A 150 1.23 4.21 -10.39
CA GLU A 150 -0.04 3.93 -9.70
C GLU A 150 0.06 2.78 -8.71
N THR A 151 1.15 2.00 -8.77
CA THR A 151 1.36 0.93 -7.79
C THR A 151 1.62 1.58 -6.46
N ARG A 152 0.75 1.34 -5.49
CA ARG A 152 0.98 1.68 -4.09
C ARG A 152 1.78 0.56 -3.45
N SER A 153 2.80 0.89 -2.67
CA SER A 153 3.55 -0.13 -1.93
C SER A 153 2.70 -0.71 -0.79
N LYS A 154 3.09 -1.88 -0.30
CA LYS A 154 2.76 -2.30 1.07
C LYS A 154 3.30 -1.24 2.05
N PRO A 155 2.76 -1.15 3.27
CA PRO A 155 3.31 -0.27 4.29
C PRO A 155 4.83 -0.47 4.43
N VAL A 156 5.57 0.61 4.58
CA VAL A 156 7.01 0.61 4.84
C VAL A 156 7.20 1.04 6.28
N LEU A 157 7.83 0.20 7.09
CA LEU A 157 8.15 0.54 8.48
C LEU A 157 9.49 1.27 8.53
N LEU A 158 9.56 2.42 9.18
CA LEU A 158 10.80 3.18 9.34
C LEU A 158 11.28 3.13 10.79
N LEU A 159 12.53 2.74 11.00
CA LEU A 159 13.21 2.73 12.29
C LEU A 159 14.23 3.89 12.31
N PRO A 160 13.95 4.99 13.04
CA PRO A 160 14.84 6.14 13.09
C PRO A 160 15.90 5.94 14.17
N VAL A 161 17.10 5.54 13.74
CA VAL A 161 18.25 5.35 14.63
C VAL A 161 19.07 6.63 14.66
N LEU A 162 19.30 7.20 15.84
CA LEU A 162 20.22 8.33 16.01
C LEU A 162 21.54 7.81 16.57
N ASP A 163 22.65 8.12 15.90
CA ASP A 163 23.98 7.95 16.46
C ASP A 163 24.36 9.23 17.21
N SER A 164 24.52 9.10 18.53
CA SER A 164 25.01 10.16 19.39
C SER A 164 26.36 9.75 19.99
N GLY A 165 27.45 10.11 19.31
CA GLY A 165 28.81 9.87 19.81
C GLY A 165 29.17 8.38 19.89
N GLY A 166 28.63 7.56 19.00
CA GLY A 166 28.81 6.11 18.92
C GLY A 166 27.71 5.30 19.61
N ALA A 167 26.89 5.92 20.47
CA ALA A 167 25.72 5.28 21.06
C ALA A 167 24.54 5.31 20.08
N LYS A 168 23.89 4.17 19.85
CA LYS A 168 22.68 4.08 19.00
C LYS A 168 21.45 4.32 19.86
N LEU A 169 20.64 5.29 19.47
CA LEU A 169 19.37 5.61 20.11
C LEU A 169 18.23 5.28 19.17
N LEU A 170 17.23 4.56 19.65
CA LEU A 170 16.01 4.26 18.90
C LEU A 170 14.78 4.52 19.75
N TRP A 171 14.74 3.94 20.95
CA TRP A 171 13.60 4.05 21.89
C TRP A 171 13.84 5.03 23.04
N ASP A 172 15.06 5.53 23.15
CA ASP A 172 15.53 6.36 24.24
C ASP A 172 14.84 7.74 24.23
N ASP A 173 14.70 8.33 25.41
CA ASP A 173 14.19 9.70 25.59
C ASP A 173 15.30 10.56 26.21
N PRO A 174 15.78 11.63 25.54
CA PRO A 174 15.29 12.17 24.27
C PRO A 174 15.85 11.47 23.02
N ASN A 175 15.01 11.34 21.98
CA ASN A 175 15.42 10.99 20.63
C ASN A 175 14.83 11.98 19.60
N PRO A 176 15.52 13.12 19.34
CA PRO A 176 15.01 14.16 18.44
C PRO A 176 14.84 13.68 16.99
N TRP A 177 15.50 12.59 16.59
CA TRP A 177 15.34 12.01 15.27
C TRP A 177 14.04 11.21 15.16
N PHE A 178 13.70 10.45 16.20
CA PHE A 178 12.39 9.80 16.30
C PHE A 178 11.26 10.84 16.28
N ASP A 179 11.40 11.90 17.08
CA ASP A 179 10.43 13.01 17.12
C ASP A 179 10.26 13.69 15.76
N ALA A 180 11.38 13.95 15.06
CA ALA A 180 11.39 14.53 13.73
C ALA A 180 10.59 13.69 12.72
N TRP A 181 10.76 12.36 12.74
CA TRP A 181 9.99 11.46 11.88
C TRP A 181 8.53 11.35 12.29
N ASN A 182 8.22 11.35 13.58
CA ASN A 182 6.86 11.31 14.08
C ASN A 182 6.06 12.58 13.71
N ALA A 183 6.76 13.71 13.55
CA ALA A 183 6.19 14.96 13.07
C ALA A 183 5.95 15.00 11.55
N VAL A 184 6.48 14.03 10.77
CA VAL A 184 6.25 13.97 9.32
C VAL A 184 4.77 13.68 9.06
N PRO A 185 4.04 14.55 8.35
CA PRO A 185 2.63 14.31 8.07
C PRO A 185 2.44 13.02 7.27
N PRO A 186 1.41 12.20 7.57
CA PRO A 186 1.12 11.01 6.79
C PRO A 186 0.96 11.36 5.31
N SER A 187 1.80 10.77 4.46
CA SER A 187 1.67 10.98 3.03
C SER A 187 0.41 10.24 2.54
N GLY A 188 -0.46 10.95 1.84
CA GLY A 188 -1.52 10.30 1.05
C GLY A 188 -0.96 9.66 -0.22
N GLY A 189 0.34 9.40 -0.29
CA GLY A 189 1.10 9.04 -1.46
C GLY A 189 1.05 7.57 -1.84
N LEU A 190 2.02 7.16 -2.66
CA LEU A 190 2.16 5.77 -3.10
C LEU A 190 2.95 4.90 -2.11
N VAL A 191 3.64 5.50 -1.13
CA VAL A 191 4.40 4.77 -0.10
C VAL A 191 3.82 5.07 1.29
N PRO A 192 3.01 4.16 1.86
CA PRO A 192 2.48 4.35 3.22
C PRO A 192 3.60 4.11 4.24
N LEU A 193 4.35 5.15 4.55
CA LEU A 193 5.38 5.12 5.58
C LEU A 193 4.73 5.06 6.97
N ARG A 194 5.25 4.18 7.83
CA ARG A 194 4.81 4.01 9.22
C ARG A 194 6.01 4.07 10.14
N LEU A 195 5.81 4.62 11.32
CA LEU A 195 6.74 4.49 12.43
C LEU A 195 6.20 3.50 13.46
N PRO A 196 7.06 2.77 14.16
CA PRO A 196 6.67 2.07 15.36
C PRO A 196 6.12 3.04 16.41
N VAL A 197 5.25 2.54 17.28
CA VAL A 197 4.72 3.32 18.40
C VAL A 197 5.78 3.46 19.51
N GLY A 198 6.70 2.50 19.63
CA GLY A 198 7.73 2.51 20.67
C GLY A 198 7.22 2.00 22.02
N ASP A 199 6.25 1.08 22.00
CA ASP A 199 5.77 0.43 23.22
C ASP A 199 6.70 -0.70 23.70
N LEU A 200 6.37 -1.33 24.83
CA LEU A 200 7.17 -2.43 25.38
C LEU A 200 7.31 -3.62 24.42
N ALA A 201 6.33 -3.84 23.53
CA ALA A 201 6.42 -4.91 22.56
C ALA A 201 7.45 -4.57 21.48
N ASP A 202 7.49 -3.32 21.01
CA ASP A 202 8.46 -2.86 20.02
C ASP A 202 9.89 -2.90 20.57
N ILE A 203 10.06 -2.42 21.81
CA ILE A 203 11.35 -2.46 22.52
C ILE A 203 11.85 -3.89 22.70
N ARG A 204 10.94 -4.85 22.93
CA ARG A 204 11.29 -6.27 23.06
C ARG A 204 11.69 -6.90 21.73
N ASP A 205 11.11 -6.45 20.62
CA ASP A 205 11.35 -7.05 19.31
C ASP A 205 12.71 -6.67 18.73
N ILE A 206 13.18 -5.45 18.98
CA ILE A 206 14.43 -4.96 18.40
C ILE A 206 15.07 -3.86 19.27
N SER A 207 16.37 -3.98 19.56
CA SER A 207 17.16 -2.90 20.18
C SER A 207 17.69 -1.90 19.15
N ALA A 208 18.20 -0.75 19.60
CA ALA A 208 18.83 0.24 18.72
C ALA A 208 20.03 -0.33 17.95
N GLU A 209 20.88 -1.13 18.60
CA GLU A 209 22.04 -1.79 18.00
C GLU A 209 21.62 -2.87 17.00
N GLN A 210 20.58 -3.64 17.31
CA GLN A 210 20.05 -4.65 16.39
C GLN A 210 19.45 -4.00 15.14
N ALA A 211 18.73 -2.87 15.31
CA ALA A 211 18.25 -2.07 14.20
C ALA A 211 19.44 -1.52 13.38
N ALA A 212 20.42 -0.89 14.01
CA ALA A 212 21.61 -0.36 13.33
C ALA A 212 22.42 -1.44 12.60
N ALA A 213 22.53 -2.64 13.17
CA ALA A 213 23.19 -3.78 12.53
C ALA A 213 22.36 -4.35 11.35
N GLY A 214 21.04 -4.17 11.37
CA GLY A 214 20.12 -4.79 10.43
C GLY A 214 19.93 -6.28 10.73
N SER A 215 19.77 -6.63 12.01
CA SER A 215 19.57 -8.01 12.45
C SER A 215 18.28 -8.59 11.85
N LYS A 216 18.44 -9.45 10.84
CA LYS A 216 17.34 -9.93 9.99
C LYS A 216 16.15 -10.51 10.77
N ALA A 217 16.39 -11.37 11.75
CA ALA A 217 15.31 -12.01 12.51
C ALA A 217 14.43 -10.98 13.26
N GLN A 218 15.05 -9.98 13.89
CA GLN A 218 14.34 -8.91 14.60
C GLN A 218 13.62 -7.98 13.63
N ILE A 219 14.26 -7.66 12.49
CA ILE A 219 13.67 -6.86 11.43
C ILE A 219 12.43 -7.53 10.82
N ASP A 220 12.51 -8.84 10.56
CA ASP A 220 11.37 -9.63 10.07
C ASP A 220 10.24 -9.63 11.12
N THR A 221 10.58 -9.86 12.41
CA THR A 221 9.61 -9.88 13.52
C THR A 221 8.84 -8.55 13.66
N ILE A 222 9.55 -7.42 13.72
CA ILE A 222 8.89 -6.12 13.85
C ILE A 222 8.16 -5.71 12.55
N GLY A 223 8.71 -6.07 11.39
CA GLY A 223 8.08 -5.84 10.08
C GLY A 223 6.71 -6.54 9.99
N GLU A 224 6.64 -7.81 10.37
CA GLU A 224 5.40 -8.59 10.41
C GLU A 224 4.35 -7.96 11.32
N ARG A 225 4.73 -7.52 12.52
CA ARG A 225 3.80 -6.84 13.46
C ARG A 225 3.11 -5.65 12.82
N TYR A 226 3.86 -4.84 12.08
CA TYR A 226 3.34 -3.63 11.43
C TYR A 226 2.71 -3.89 10.06
N GLY A 227 2.71 -5.15 9.60
CA GLY A 227 2.27 -5.54 8.25
C GLY A 227 3.12 -4.92 7.15
N ALA A 228 4.38 -4.65 7.44
CA ALA A 228 5.33 -4.03 6.54
C ALA A 228 6.22 -5.09 5.88
N ALA A 229 6.20 -5.15 4.55
CA ALA A 229 7.08 -6.03 3.80
C ALA A 229 8.51 -5.47 3.64
N THR A 230 8.68 -4.17 3.89
CA THR A 230 9.97 -3.49 3.85
C THR A 230 10.14 -2.69 5.14
N VAL A 231 11.29 -2.87 5.79
CA VAL A 231 11.74 -2.08 6.93
C VAL A 231 12.90 -1.21 6.47
N VAL A 232 12.84 0.09 6.76
CA VAL A 232 13.88 1.07 6.45
C VAL A 232 14.53 1.51 7.75
N ILE A 233 15.82 1.25 7.90
CA ILE A 233 16.61 1.83 8.99
C ILE A 233 17.11 3.18 8.48
N ALA A 234 16.68 4.26 9.14
CA ALA A 234 17.12 5.61 8.87
C ALA A 234 18.08 6.04 9.98
N GLU A 235 19.37 5.80 9.76
CA GLU A 235 20.41 6.10 10.72
C GLU A 235 20.99 7.50 10.47
N ALA A 236 20.85 8.40 11.44
CA ALA A 236 21.36 9.77 11.37
C ALA A 236 22.54 9.95 12.32
N VAL A 237 23.60 10.60 11.85
CA VAL A 237 24.76 11.02 12.66
C VAL A 237 24.93 12.53 12.50
N VAL A 238 24.98 13.27 13.61
CA VAL A 238 25.25 14.71 13.59
C VAL A 238 26.75 14.93 13.77
N ASP A 239 27.42 15.33 12.70
CA ASP A 239 28.86 15.54 12.67
C ASP A 239 29.23 17.02 12.59
N LEU A 240 30.25 17.41 13.34
CA LEU A 240 30.86 18.74 13.27
C LEU A 240 32.15 18.67 12.44
N VAL A 241 32.19 19.38 11.32
CA VAL A 241 33.41 19.55 10.53
C VAL A 241 34.32 20.54 11.25
N THR A 242 35.32 20.02 11.96
CA THR A 242 36.21 20.79 12.84
C THR A 242 36.94 21.95 12.16
N VAL A 243 37.25 21.82 10.87
CA VAL A 243 38.00 22.84 10.11
C VAL A 243 37.14 24.06 9.76
N SER A 244 35.86 23.86 9.44
CA SER A 244 34.95 24.93 9.01
C SER A 244 33.92 25.34 10.08
N GLY A 245 33.80 24.57 11.16
CA GLY A 245 32.70 24.71 12.12
C GLY A 245 31.33 24.30 11.55
N GLN A 246 31.30 23.76 10.33
CA GLN A 246 30.06 23.36 9.68
C GLN A 246 29.49 22.10 10.33
N ARG A 247 28.25 22.17 10.81
CA ARG A 247 27.49 20.99 11.26
C ARG A 247 26.78 20.33 10.08
N ASN A 248 26.87 19.01 10.01
CA ASN A 248 26.21 18.19 9.00
C ASN A 248 25.44 17.05 9.65
N VAL A 249 24.40 16.58 8.97
CA VAL A 249 23.74 15.31 9.28
C VAL A 249 24.09 14.32 8.19
N ASN A 250 24.78 13.25 8.57
CA ASN A 250 25.03 12.10 7.73
C ASN A 250 23.88 11.11 7.92
N LEU A 251 23.08 10.92 6.88
CA LEU A 251 21.94 10.01 6.87
C LEU A 251 22.24 8.78 6.03
N SER A 252 22.15 7.61 6.65
CA SER A 252 22.18 6.30 6.01
C SER A 252 20.78 5.69 6.01
N LEU A 253 20.30 5.29 4.83
CA LEU A 253 19.04 4.57 4.65
C LEU A 253 19.36 3.16 4.20
N ARG A 254 18.97 2.16 5.00
CA ARG A 254 19.11 0.74 4.65
C ARG A 254 17.73 0.11 4.54
N TYR A 255 17.44 -0.47 3.38
CA TYR A 255 16.15 -1.09 3.08
C TYR A 255 16.28 -2.60 3.22
N LEU A 256 15.46 -3.19 4.07
CA LEU A 256 15.45 -4.62 4.38
C LEU A 256 14.08 -5.20 4.05
N GLY A 257 14.07 -6.31 3.33
CA GLY A 257 12.83 -6.95 2.88
C GLY A 257 12.12 -6.24 1.71
N GLY A 258 11.25 -6.99 1.04
CA GLY A 258 10.42 -6.50 -0.06
C GLY A 258 11.22 -6.09 -1.32
N PRO A 259 10.60 -5.33 -2.25
CA PRO A 259 11.19 -5.03 -3.56
C PRO A 259 12.44 -4.14 -3.53
N TRP A 260 12.69 -3.48 -2.40
CA TRP A 260 13.84 -2.60 -2.19
C TRP A 260 14.93 -3.23 -1.33
N SER A 261 14.88 -4.54 -1.09
CA SER A 261 15.88 -5.24 -0.28
C SER A 261 17.31 -4.92 -0.73
N ASP A 262 18.20 -4.73 0.25
CA ASP A 262 19.64 -4.49 0.07
C ASP A 262 19.99 -3.14 -0.58
N ARG A 263 19.01 -2.26 -0.80
CA ARG A 263 19.28 -0.86 -1.17
C ARG A 263 19.88 -0.13 0.03
N THR A 264 20.98 0.57 -0.21
CA THR A 264 21.57 1.51 0.75
C THR A 264 21.73 2.88 0.10
N GLY A 265 21.32 3.93 0.81
CA GLY A 265 21.50 5.31 0.38
C GLY A 265 22.18 6.13 1.46
N ILE A 266 23.27 6.81 1.12
CA ILE A 266 23.98 7.70 2.05
C ILE A 266 23.81 9.14 1.54
N ARG A 267 23.48 10.06 2.44
CA ARG A 267 23.28 11.47 2.15
C ARG A 267 23.88 12.34 3.24
N ILE A 268 24.34 13.53 2.84
CA ILE A 268 24.91 14.52 3.75
C ILE A 268 24.07 15.78 3.62
N PHE A 269 23.54 16.26 4.74
CA PHE A 269 22.77 17.48 4.83
C PHE A 269 23.54 18.51 5.65
N ARG A 270 23.59 19.75 5.15
CA ARG A 270 24.17 20.86 5.91
C ARG A 270 23.12 21.44 6.85
N ILE A 271 23.53 21.73 8.08
CA ILE A 271 22.74 22.50 9.05
C ILE A 271 23.10 23.98 8.87
N GLY A 272 22.08 24.83 8.74
CA GLY A 272 22.28 26.28 8.64
C GLY A 272 22.91 26.87 9.91
N GLU A 273 23.65 27.97 9.81
CA GLU A 273 24.33 28.59 10.95
C GLU A 273 23.35 28.98 12.07
N SER A 274 22.16 29.45 11.72
CA SER A 274 21.08 29.82 12.63
C SER A 274 20.07 28.70 12.90
N GLU A 275 20.25 27.52 12.29
CA GLU A 275 19.32 26.40 12.39
C GLU A 275 19.67 25.56 13.61
N THR A 276 18.66 25.16 14.39
CA THR A 276 18.85 24.20 15.48
C THR A 276 18.98 22.79 14.90
N ASP A 277 19.65 21.89 15.63
CA ASP A 277 19.79 20.50 15.17
C ASP A 277 18.41 19.82 15.04
N ALA A 278 17.47 20.14 15.94
CA ALA A 278 16.10 19.63 15.89
C ALA A 278 15.33 20.11 14.64
N ASP A 279 15.43 21.40 14.29
CA ASP A 279 14.80 21.95 13.07
C ASP A 279 15.41 21.32 11.81
N ALA A 280 16.73 21.12 11.80
CA ALA A 280 17.42 20.45 10.71
C ALA A 280 16.95 19.00 10.57
N LEU A 281 16.87 18.25 11.66
CA LEU A 281 16.37 16.87 11.67
C LEU A 281 14.91 16.81 11.15
N ALA A 282 14.02 17.68 11.62
CA ALA A 282 12.64 17.75 11.13
C ALA A 282 12.56 18.02 9.62
N ARG A 283 13.34 18.98 9.12
CA ARG A 283 13.45 19.26 7.68
C ARG A 283 13.99 18.06 6.90
N ILE A 284 15.01 17.39 7.42
CA ILE A 284 15.65 16.23 6.77
C ILE A 284 14.69 15.03 6.75
N ALA A 285 13.96 14.75 7.82
CA ALA A 285 12.96 13.69 7.87
C ALA A 285 11.86 13.93 6.82
N LEU A 286 11.35 15.15 6.74
CA LEU A 286 10.34 15.53 5.75
C LEU A 286 10.86 15.38 4.31
N GLU A 287 12.06 15.89 4.01
CA GLU A 287 12.67 15.78 2.68
C GLU A 287 12.95 14.31 2.32
N THR A 288 13.44 13.53 3.27
CA THR A 288 13.72 12.10 3.08
C THR A 288 12.44 11.32 2.81
N SER A 289 11.34 11.60 3.54
CA SER A 289 10.04 10.96 3.29
C SER A 289 9.54 11.17 1.86
N ARG A 290 9.70 12.39 1.33
CA ARG A 290 9.36 12.72 -0.06
C ARG A 290 10.26 11.99 -1.03
N GLN A 291 11.56 11.95 -0.76
CA GLN A 291 12.51 11.26 -1.60
C GLN A 291 12.25 9.75 -1.69
N ILE A 292 11.87 9.09 -0.59
CA ILE A 292 11.45 7.68 -0.59
C ILE A 292 10.27 7.49 -1.54
N GLU A 293 9.27 8.37 -1.49
CA GLU A 293 8.12 8.32 -2.39
C GLU A 293 8.50 8.59 -3.86
N GLU A 294 9.40 9.55 -4.13
CA GLU A 294 9.90 9.81 -5.49
C GLU A 294 10.69 8.62 -6.05
N ASP A 295 11.51 7.97 -5.23
CA ASP A 295 12.24 6.76 -5.62
C ASP A 295 11.25 5.64 -5.98
N TRP A 296 10.16 5.49 -5.22
CA TRP A 296 9.13 4.50 -5.54
C TRP A 296 8.41 4.82 -6.86
N LYS A 297 8.10 6.11 -7.08
CA LYS A 297 7.49 6.56 -8.33
C LYS A 297 8.38 6.26 -9.52
N ARG A 298 9.68 6.54 -9.43
CA ARG A 298 10.68 6.26 -10.49
C ARG A 298 10.78 4.78 -10.80
N ASP A 299 10.85 3.93 -9.78
CA ASP A 299 10.98 2.49 -9.97
C ASP A 299 9.70 1.85 -10.55
N ASN A 300 8.54 2.48 -10.32
CA ASN A 300 7.22 1.99 -10.72
C ASN A 300 6.53 2.83 -11.80
N VAL A 301 7.28 3.58 -12.61
CA VAL A 301 6.71 4.31 -13.76
C VAL A 301 6.09 3.32 -14.75
N LEU A 302 4.81 3.51 -15.03
CA LEU A 302 4.06 2.80 -16.06
C LEU A 302 4.47 3.30 -17.44
N ARG A 303 5.21 2.45 -18.16
CA ARG A 303 5.48 2.62 -19.60
C ARG A 303 4.28 2.12 -20.39
N LEU A 304 3.43 3.05 -20.83
CA LEU A 304 2.15 2.74 -21.47
C LEU A 304 2.28 2.37 -22.97
N ASP A 305 3.46 2.58 -23.55
CA ASP A 305 3.85 2.24 -24.92
C ASP A 305 4.15 0.75 -25.09
N SER A 306 4.65 0.07 -24.05
CA SER A 306 4.95 -1.35 -24.08
C SER A 306 3.82 -2.16 -23.44
N ARG A 307 3.06 -2.89 -24.26
CA ARG A 307 2.10 -3.90 -23.80
C ARG A 307 2.66 -5.28 -24.07
N ASP A 308 2.54 -6.14 -23.08
CA ASP A 308 2.97 -7.52 -23.20
C ASP A 308 1.90 -8.46 -22.65
N THR A 309 2.00 -9.74 -23.02
CA THR A 309 1.07 -10.78 -22.59
C THR A 309 1.84 -11.97 -22.05
N LEU A 310 1.44 -12.46 -20.88
CA LEU A 310 1.96 -13.69 -20.33
C LEU A 310 0.83 -14.66 -19.98
N ILE A 311 1.17 -15.95 -19.97
CA ILE A 311 0.30 -17.01 -19.50
C ILE A 311 0.83 -17.47 -18.14
N ALA A 312 -0.04 -17.46 -17.13
CA ALA A 312 0.27 -17.87 -15.77
C ALA A 312 -0.69 -18.96 -15.30
N ASP A 313 -0.15 -19.98 -14.66
CA ASP A 313 -0.87 -21.02 -13.96
C ASP A 313 -0.97 -20.68 -12.48
N PHE A 314 -2.16 -20.83 -11.90
CA PHE A 314 -2.44 -20.66 -10.49
C PHE A 314 -2.98 -21.98 -9.94
N ALA A 315 -2.28 -22.57 -8.97
CA ALA A 315 -2.75 -23.76 -8.27
C ALA A 315 -3.99 -23.42 -7.43
N LEU A 316 -4.99 -24.29 -7.46
CA LEU A 316 -6.24 -24.16 -6.72
C LEU A 316 -6.42 -25.36 -5.79
N ASN A 317 -6.72 -25.10 -4.53
CA ASN A 317 -7.30 -26.08 -3.62
C ASN A 317 -8.83 -25.91 -3.59
N GLU A 318 -9.30 -24.67 -3.64
CA GLU A 318 -10.72 -24.32 -3.59
C GLU A 318 -11.09 -23.22 -4.59
N LEU A 319 -12.33 -23.25 -5.10
CA LEU A 319 -12.82 -22.22 -6.02
C LEU A 319 -12.85 -20.81 -5.38
N ARG A 320 -12.91 -20.73 -4.05
CA ARG A 320 -12.84 -19.46 -3.31
C ARG A 320 -11.50 -18.75 -3.52
N GLU A 321 -10.41 -19.50 -3.62
CA GLU A 321 -9.07 -18.96 -3.86
C GLU A 321 -9.01 -18.24 -5.23
N TRP A 322 -9.67 -18.80 -6.25
CA TRP A 322 -9.80 -18.15 -7.56
C TRP A 322 -10.55 -16.80 -7.47
N VAL A 323 -11.65 -16.73 -6.73
CA VAL A 323 -12.43 -15.49 -6.58
C VAL A 323 -11.58 -14.40 -5.91
N GLU A 324 -10.82 -14.77 -4.87
CA GLU A 324 -9.93 -13.86 -4.16
C GLU A 324 -8.73 -13.43 -5.04
N MET A 325 -8.12 -14.36 -5.76
CA MET A 325 -7.07 -14.06 -6.74
C MET A 325 -7.56 -13.07 -7.80
N ARG A 326 -8.72 -13.33 -8.41
CA ARG A 326 -9.32 -12.44 -9.40
C ARG A 326 -9.65 -11.05 -8.82
N ARG A 327 -10.04 -10.98 -7.54
CA ARG A 327 -10.23 -9.69 -6.85
C ARG A 327 -8.91 -8.93 -6.74
N ARG A 328 -7.84 -9.57 -6.27
CA ARG A 328 -6.50 -8.98 -6.13
C ARG A 328 -5.90 -8.52 -7.46
N LEU A 329 -5.96 -9.36 -8.49
CA LEU A 329 -5.45 -9.04 -9.82
C LEU A 329 -6.14 -7.79 -10.41
N ARG A 330 -7.43 -7.58 -10.14
CA ARG A 330 -8.14 -6.35 -10.57
C ARG A 330 -7.66 -5.08 -9.88
N GLU A 331 -7.03 -5.20 -8.72
CA GLU A 331 -6.48 -4.06 -7.97
C GLU A 331 -5.05 -3.69 -8.42
N ILE A 332 -4.44 -4.47 -9.31
CA ILE A 332 -3.08 -4.24 -9.81
C ILE A 332 -3.13 -3.23 -10.95
N ALA A 333 -2.39 -2.13 -10.79
CA ALA A 333 -2.46 -1.04 -11.73
C ALA A 333 -1.95 -1.40 -13.14
N PHE A 334 -0.94 -2.26 -13.19
CA PHE A 334 -0.24 -2.71 -14.39
C PHE A 334 -1.06 -3.66 -15.26
N LEU A 335 -2.08 -4.33 -14.71
CA LEU A 335 -2.90 -5.29 -15.44
C LEU A 335 -4.00 -4.56 -16.23
N GLN A 336 -3.97 -4.73 -17.56
CA GLN A 336 -5.02 -4.22 -18.45
C GLN A 336 -6.18 -5.21 -18.55
N ASN A 337 -5.86 -6.49 -18.73
CA ASN A 337 -6.85 -7.55 -18.89
C ASN A 337 -6.36 -8.84 -18.22
N VAL A 338 -7.30 -9.53 -17.59
CA VAL A 338 -7.08 -10.83 -16.95
C VAL A 338 -8.14 -11.76 -17.53
N GLN A 339 -7.73 -12.62 -18.45
CA GLN A 339 -8.61 -13.57 -19.10
C GLN A 339 -8.38 -14.97 -18.53
N LEU A 340 -9.45 -15.61 -18.06
CA LEU A 340 -9.42 -17.02 -17.72
C LEU A 340 -9.42 -17.83 -19.02
N VAL A 341 -8.34 -18.60 -19.24
CA VAL A 341 -8.19 -19.45 -20.41
C VAL A 341 -8.82 -20.80 -20.12
N THR A 342 -8.43 -21.42 -19.01
CA THR A 342 -8.98 -22.70 -18.53
C THR A 342 -9.05 -22.68 -17.01
N ILE A 343 -9.97 -23.48 -16.46
CA ILE A 343 -10.06 -23.75 -15.02
C ILE A 343 -10.39 -25.23 -14.82
N SER A 344 -9.71 -25.85 -13.87
CA SER A 344 -9.94 -27.22 -13.40
C SER A 344 -10.19 -27.19 -11.89
N ARG A 345 -10.31 -28.37 -11.27
CA ARG A 345 -10.42 -28.48 -9.81
C ARG A 345 -9.14 -28.07 -9.07
N THR A 346 -8.00 -28.14 -9.74
CA THR A 346 -6.67 -27.98 -9.12
C THR A 346 -5.84 -26.85 -9.72
N GLN A 347 -6.27 -26.26 -10.83
CA GLN A 347 -5.48 -25.25 -11.55
C GLN A 347 -6.37 -24.31 -12.34
N ALA A 348 -6.01 -23.03 -12.37
CA ALA A 348 -6.52 -22.04 -13.32
C ALA A 348 -5.38 -21.51 -14.18
N THR A 349 -5.59 -21.47 -15.50
CA THR A 349 -4.65 -20.85 -16.43
C THR A 349 -5.20 -19.50 -16.90
N LEU A 350 -4.37 -18.48 -16.80
CA LEU A 350 -4.72 -17.08 -17.01
C LEU A 350 -3.86 -16.48 -18.10
N ARG A 351 -4.46 -15.69 -18.97
CA ARG A 351 -3.76 -14.77 -19.86
C ARG A 351 -3.81 -13.39 -19.25
N LEU A 352 -2.64 -12.86 -18.88
CA LEU A 352 -2.46 -11.53 -18.31
C LEU A 352 -1.92 -10.60 -19.38
N THR A 353 -2.66 -9.55 -19.71
CA THR A 353 -2.17 -8.44 -20.53
C THR A 353 -1.78 -7.30 -19.61
N TYR A 354 -0.54 -6.84 -19.70
CA TYR A 354 0.04 -5.88 -18.77
C TYR A 354 0.88 -4.81 -19.46
N PHE A 355 1.08 -3.69 -18.79
CA PHE A 355 1.97 -2.61 -19.23
C PHE A 355 3.39 -2.82 -18.68
N GLY A 356 4.40 -2.38 -19.41
CA GLY A 356 5.80 -2.44 -18.97
C GLY A 356 6.44 -3.82 -19.16
N ASN A 357 7.32 -4.21 -18.23
CA ASN A 357 8.12 -5.43 -18.31
C ASN A 357 7.78 -6.45 -17.18
N PRO A 358 8.22 -7.72 -17.30
CA PRO A 358 7.92 -8.76 -16.30
C PRO A 358 8.40 -8.42 -14.88
N THR A 359 9.51 -7.70 -14.74
CA THR A 359 10.06 -7.30 -13.43
C THR A 359 9.12 -6.33 -12.71
N GLN A 360 8.61 -5.31 -13.41
CA GLN A 360 7.64 -4.37 -12.86
C GLN A 360 6.32 -5.05 -12.50
N LEU A 361 5.86 -5.97 -13.35
CA LEU A 361 4.68 -6.77 -13.05
C LEU A 361 4.87 -7.60 -11.77
N ARG A 362 6.01 -8.26 -11.61
CA ARG A 362 6.35 -9.02 -10.39
C ARG A 362 6.36 -8.12 -9.15
N THR A 363 6.94 -6.92 -9.23
CA THR A 363 6.91 -5.95 -8.13
C THR A 363 5.48 -5.54 -7.76
N ALA A 364 4.64 -5.27 -8.75
CA ALA A 364 3.24 -4.88 -8.55
C ALA A 364 2.39 -6.02 -7.97
N LEU A 365 2.65 -7.27 -8.39
CA LEU A 365 2.05 -8.48 -7.83
C LEU A 365 2.47 -8.69 -6.37
N ALA A 366 3.76 -8.52 -6.06
CA ALA A 366 4.29 -8.66 -4.70
C ALA A 366 3.65 -7.65 -3.73
N GLN A 367 3.26 -6.46 -4.21
CA GLN A 367 2.52 -5.49 -3.39
C GLN A 367 1.12 -5.97 -2.98
N ARG A 368 0.63 -7.06 -3.57
CA ARG A 368 -0.69 -7.67 -3.31
C ARG A 368 -0.59 -9.11 -2.80
N ASP A 369 0.55 -9.48 -2.22
CA ASP A 369 0.87 -10.83 -1.71
C ASP A 369 0.82 -11.89 -2.83
N LEU A 370 1.09 -11.50 -4.07
CA LEU A 370 1.12 -12.41 -5.20
C LEU A 370 2.55 -12.54 -5.69
N VAL A 371 3.02 -13.78 -5.83
CA VAL A 371 4.37 -14.06 -6.33
C VAL A 371 4.25 -14.64 -7.73
N LEU A 372 5.03 -14.07 -8.65
CA LEU A 372 5.15 -14.54 -10.03
C LEU A 372 6.53 -15.16 -10.23
N GLU A 373 6.54 -16.45 -10.49
CA GLU A 373 7.74 -17.26 -10.68
C GLU A 373 7.77 -17.88 -12.07
N ARG A 374 8.98 -18.14 -12.56
CA ARG A 374 9.16 -18.77 -13.86
C ARG A 374 8.97 -20.27 -13.71
N GLY A 375 7.91 -20.82 -14.31
CA GLY A 375 7.69 -22.26 -14.41
C GLY A 375 8.39 -22.87 -15.63
N ALA A 376 8.19 -24.18 -15.82
CA ALA A 376 8.77 -24.93 -16.93
C ALA A 376 8.16 -24.58 -18.29
N VAL A 377 6.85 -24.26 -18.33
CA VAL A 377 6.12 -23.94 -19.56
C VAL A 377 5.47 -22.57 -19.44
N ASN A 378 4.58 -22.40 -18.46
CA ASN A 378 3.93 -21.12 -18.14
C ASN A 378 4.58 -20.51 -16.91
N TRP A 379 4.28 -19.22 -16.66
CA TRP A 379 4.57 -18.61 -15.37
C TRP A 379 3.72 -19.25 -14.28
N ILE A 380 4.24 -19.29 -13.06
CA ILE A 380 3.51 -19.75 -11.89
C ILE A 380 3.13 -18.52 -11.08
N LEU A 381 1.84 -18.35 -10.87
CA LEU A 381 1.30 -17.36 -9.95
C LEU A 381 0.97 -18.09 -8.64
N ARG A 382 1.39 -17.55 -7.50
CA ARG A 382 1.08 -18.09 -6.17
C ARG A 382 0.68 -16.98 -5.20
N ASP A 383 -0.11 -17.34 -4.19
CA ASP A 383 -0.39 -16.46 -3.06
C ASP A 383 0.73 -16.65 -2.03
N GLU A 384 1.42 -15.57 -1.67
CA GLU A 384 2.53 -15.56 -0.71
C GLU A 384 2.12 -16.08 0.67
N ARG A 385 0.83 -15.94 1.02
CA ARG A 385 0.28 -16.35 2.32
C ARG A 385 -0.03 -17.83 2.38
N THR A 386 -0.07 -18.51 1.23
CA THR A 386 -0.32 -19.95 1.17
C THR A 386 1.05 -20.64 1.21
N PRO A 387 1.30 -21.54 2.19
CA PRO A 387 2.58 -22.24 2.25
C PRO A 387 2.81 -22.97 0.93
N SER A 388 4.04 -22.85 0.40
CA SER A 388 4.44 -23.57 -0.80
C SER A 388 4.15 -25.06 -0.61
N PRO A 389 3.49 -25.76 -1.55
CA PRO A 389 3.54 -27.21 -1.55
C PRO A 389 5.02 -27.57 -1.69
N GLN A 390 5.60 -28.10 -0.61
CA GLN A 390 6.94 -28.67 -0.68
C GLN A 390 6.90 -29.72 -1.80
N PRO A 391 7.89 -29.76 -2.71
CA PRO A 391 7.99 -30.91 -3.59
C PRO A 391 8.05 -32.13 -2.67
N GLU A 392 7.09 -33.04 -2.81
CA GLU A 392 7.09 -34.29 -2.07
C GLU A 392 8.42 -34.97 -2.39
N THR A 393 9.38 -34.88 -1.47
CA THR A 393 10.47 -35.83 -1.39
C THR A 393 9.79 -37.15 -1.08
N THR A 394 9.38 -37.84 -2.13
CA THR A 394 9.14 -39.27 -2.09
C THR A 394 10.49 -39.88 -1.76
N SER A 395 10.79 -39.96 -0.47
CA SER A 395 11.72 -40.92 0.08
C SER A 395 11.09 -42.28 -0.17
N GLN A 396 11.23 -42.78 -1.39
CA GLN A 396 11.06 -44.21 -1.68
C GLN A 396 12.18 -44.90 -0.91
N GLN A 397 11.81 -45.31 0.30
CA GLN A 397 12.59 -46.20 1.14
C GLN A 397 12.70 -47.52 0.37
N LEU A 398 13.83 -47.71 -0.33
CA LEU A 398 14.23 -49.02 -0.84
C LEU A 398 14.25 -49.98 0.38
N PRO A 399 13.67 -51.19 0.28
CA PRO A 399 13.83 -52.18 1.33
C PRO A 399 15.31 -52.48 1.51
N ALA A 400 15.75 -52.55 2.77
CA ALA A 400 17.11 -52.89 3.14
C ALA A 400 17.52 -54.23 2.49
N ALA A 401 18.64 -54.21 1.76
CA ALA A 401 19.29 -55.43 1.30
C ALA A 401 19.80 -56.21 2.53
N GLU A 402 19.47 -57.49 2.59
CA GLU A 402 19.95 -58.42 3.61
C GLU A 402 21.49 -58.52 3.61
N PRO A 403 22.13 -58.75 4.76
CA PRO A 403 23.57 -58.94 4.82
C PRO A 403 23.93 -60.33 4.28
N VAL A 404 24.80 -60.37 3.27
CA VAL A 404 25.43 -61.60 2.79
C VAL A 404 26.53 -62.00 3.78
N GLU A 405 26.42 -63.21 4.34
CA GLU A 405 27.44 -63.86 5.19
C GLU A 405 28.80 -63.97 4.47
N PRO A 406 29.94 -63.81 5.18
CA PRO A 406 31.23 -64.13 4.64
C PRO A 406 31.47 -65.66 4.68
N ALA A 407 31.72 -66.24 3.51
CA ALA A 407 32.17 -67.62 3.36
C ALA A 407 33.53 -67.82 4.06
N SER A 408 33.58 -68.85 4.91
CA SER A 408 34.80 -69.36 5.52
C SER A 408 35.65 -70.08 4.47
N THR A 409 36.88 -69.62 4.25
CA THR A 409 37.89 -70.39 3.52
C THR A 409 39.05 -70.73 4.44
N SER A 410 39.03 -71.98 4.92
CA SER A 410 40.14 -72.66 5.54
C SER A 410 41.21 -72.96 4.48
N GLY A 411 42.45 -72.51 4.69
CA GLY A 411 43.57 -72.79 3.79
C GLY A 411 44.89 -72.78 4.56
N GLN A 412 45.45 -73.97 4.76
CA GLN A 412 46.70 -74.28 5.46
C GLN A 412 47.95 -73.56 4.93
N VAL A 413 48.83 -73.20 5.87
CA VAL A 413 50.28 -72.95 5.69
C VAL A 413 51.00 -74.27 5.32
N PRO A 414 52.15 -74.27 4.62
CA PRO A 414 53.42 -74.24 5.35
C PRO A 414 54.55 -73.42 4.68
N ALA A 415 55.65 -73.33 5.42
CA ALA A 415 56.77 -72.41 5.34
C ALA A 415 57.86 -72.71 4.30
N ALA A 416 58.69 -71.68 4.02
CA ALA A 416 60.14 -71.64 3.74
C ALA A 416 60.41 -70.40 2.85
N GLY A 417 61.42 -69.55 2.99
CA GLY A 417 62.64 -69.50 3.78
C GLY A 417 63.59 -68.53 3.07
N GLY A 418 64.44 -67.82 3.81
CA GLY A 418 65.70 -67.25 3.28
C GLY A 418 65.67 -65.86 2.61
N ALA A 419 66.38 -64.93 3.24
CA ALA A 419 66.85 -63.64 2.69
C ALA A 419 68.03 -63.83 1.70
N PRO A 420 68.85 -62.81 1.35
CA PRO A 420 68.63 -61.38 1.12
C PRO A 420 69.20 -60.91 -0.26
N ARG A 421 68.87 -59.68 -0.68
CA ARG A 421 69.86 -58.61 -0.96
C ARG A 421 69.18 -57.27 -1.22
#